data_AF-A0A817J5B7-F1
#
_entry.id   AF-A0A817J5B7-F1
#
_cell.length_a   1.000
_cell.length_b   1.000
_cell.length_c   1.000
_cell.angle_alpha   90.00
_cell.angle_beta   90.00
_cell.angle_gamma   90.00
#
_symmetry.space_group_name_H-M   'P 1'
#
loop_
_entity.id
_entity.type
_entity.pdbx_description
1 polymer ?
#
loop_
_entity_poly.entity_id
_entity_poly.type
_entity_poly.pdbx_seq_one_letter_code
_entity_poly.pdbx_strand_id
1 'polypeptide(L)'
;MAEGIENADVICCFMTPDYQESRNDKHELEYANKRGAHIIPCMIGDKNDRKWRPSGWLGLITAGRLYIDFRDDSDSKIQLQTTELINRIKDQSSVSTTDSSPAPFKVFAMIRDKYLRDNQIKLMVNEYKRFPIEQSYIDLAMVETKEQQEKERKLKQQDKGHNDHILGTFEEIYETKTTIDVENIFKKCKDQTQKVLVLGLAGMGKSTFCEYVTFRWAKGEIWSEYDLVILIPLRKLRESRYPSRENYSVVDLVKEEYFMFDDLSNEEKRRFKEQCNKGKVLWILDGYDEFVQNIPEQLKDAFDYILETQHHILTSRPHAMAVPYDVKMEIIGFTNDNIAKYVDQFFDQFKDGIPNALAQGQKLLNFFESNPRIWGIAHIPVHLELICSIWANMDWLRKKTFTMAALYDSITEWLCRRHLKRQEINHEEKSKRAVYQKCNAELQFLEHLAFKAMECNTVILPPALLEETENETECFLDSHPQLLNMGVLTSYDDKSIGDRNQTKKQHYFVHISFQEHFAARHLVQTLKSSNKRKAIDFIRNNKYNQRFLLVFIFASGLMAQSNYAEWME
;
A
#
# COMPACT_ATOMS: atom_id res chain seq x y z
N MET A 1 -24.91 -11.10 -11.38
CA MET A 1 -25.09 -12.51 -10.95
C MET A 1 -23.75 -12.99 -10.46
N ALA A 2 -23.71 -13.78 -9.39
CA ALA A 2 -22.47 -14.06 -8.67
C ALA A 2 -21.48 -14.85 -9.53
N GLU A 3 -20.45 -14.16 -10.02
CA GLU A 3 -19.29 -14.69 -10.75
C GLU A 3 -18.62 -15.86 -10.00
N GLY A 4 -18.77 -15.89 -8.66
CA GLY A 4 -18.32 -16.98 -7.79
C GLY A 4 -19.03 -18.32 -7.97
N ILE A 5 -20.25 -18.37 -8.54
CA ILE A 5 -20.97 -19.63 -8.81
C ILE A 5 -20.65 -20.16 -10.21
N GLU A 6 -20.35 -19.26 -11.14
CA GLU A 6 -20.15 -19.56 -12.56
C GLU A 6 -19.03 -20.60 -12.78
N ASN A 7 -17.99 -20.56 -11.94
CA ASN A 7 -16.80 -21.41 -12.04
C ASN A 7 -16.67 -22.42 -10.87
N ALA A 8 -17.68 -22.60 -10.02
CA ALA A 8 -17.57 -23.42 -8.82
C ALA A 8 -17.92 -24.90 -9.07
N ASP A 9 -16.94 -25.81 -8.99
CA ASP A 9 -17.17 -27.27 -9.11
C ASP A 9 -17.97 -27.85 -7.93
N VAL A 10 -17.75 -27.31 -6.74
CA VAL A 10 -18.42 -27.71 -5.50
C VAL A 10 -18.95 -26.48 -4.78
N ILE A 11 -20.17 -26.56 -4.26
CA ILE A 11 -20.84 -25.48 -3.54
C ILE A 11 -21.20 -25.96 -2.13
N CYS A 12 -20.58 -25.36 -1.13
CA CYS A 12 -20.88 -25.61 0.28
C CYS A 12 -22.04 -24.71 0.72
N CYS A 13 -23.23 -25.29 0.83
CA CYS A 13 -24.44 -24.56 1.20
C CYS A 13 -24.58 -24.56 2.72
N PHE A 14 -24.16 -23.49 3.39
CA PHE A 14 -24.31 -23.30 4.83
C PHE A 14 -25.71 -22.81 5.17
N MET A 15 -26.59 -23.76 5.48
CA MET A 15 -28.02 -23.57 5.71
C MET A 15 -28.29 -23.05 7.11
N THR A 16 -29.03 -21.93 7.18
CA THR A 16 -29.64 -21.35 8.37
C THR A 16 -31.09 -20.94 8.07
N PRO A 17 -31.92 -20.61 9.08
CA PRO A 17 -33.23 -20.02 8.85
C PRO A 17 -33.17 -18.76 7.97
N ASP A 18 -32.23 -17.86 8.23
CA ASP A 18 -32.05 -16.61 7.46
C ASP A 18 -31.67 -16.89 6.00
N TYR A 19 -30.83 -17.89 5.76
CA TYR A 19 -30.47 -18.35 4.41
C TYR A 19 -31.70 -18.81 3.63
N GLN A 20 -32.67 -19.49 4.28
CA GLN A 20 -33.89 -19.95 3.63
C GLN A 20 -34.84 -18.80 3.25
N GLU A 21 -34.85 -17.70 3.99
CA GLU A 21 -35.69 -16.53 3.75
C GLU A 21 -35.07 -15.54 2.74
N SER A 22 -33.77 -15.65 2.48
CA SER A 22 -33.05 -14.78 1.55
C SER A 22 -33.36 -15.08 0.08
N ARG A 23 -33.83 -14.05 -0.64
CA ARG A 23 -34.12 -14.14 -2.09
C ARG A 23 -32.85 -14.28 -2.93
N ASN A 24 -31.74 -13.69 -2.50
CA ASN A 24 -30.47 -13.76 -3.22
C ASN A 24 -29.88 -15.16 -3.12
N ASP A 25 -29.80 -15.71 -1.90
CA ASP A 25 -29.32 -17.07 -1.65
C ASP A 25 -30.17 -18.12 -2.37
N LYS A 26 -31.48 -17.91 -2.42
CA LYS A 26 -32.39 -18.73 -3.23
C LYS A 26 -32.01 -18.74 -4.70
N HIS A 27 -31.85 -17.58 -5.32
CA HIS A 27 -31.51 -17.50 -6.74
C HIS A 27 -30.14 -18.10 -7.04
N GLU A 28 -29.17 -17.89 -6.15
CA GLU A 28 -27.81 -18.43 -6.26
C GLU A 28 -27.80 -19.96 -6.19
N LEU A 29 -28.46 -20.55 -5.19
CA LEU A 29 -28.50 -22.01 -5.03
C LEU A 29 -29.37 -22.70 -6.09
N GLU A 30 -30.47 -22.07 -6.53
CA GLU A 30 -31.27 -22.58 -7.65
C GLU A 30 -30.48 -22.56 -8.97
N TYR A 31 -29.70 -21.51 -9.21
CA TYR A 31 -28.82 -21.42 -10.38
C TYR A 31 -27.73 -22.50 -10.34
N ALA A 32 -27.04 -22.63 -9.21
CA ALA A 32 -26.07 -23.69 -8.95
C ALA A 32 -26.64 -25.10 -9.21
N ASN A 33 -27.84 -25.37 -8.70
CA ASN A 33 -28.50 -26.66 -8.86
C ASN A 33 -28.93 -26.92 -10.32
N LYS A 34 -29.37 -25.89 -11.05
CA LYS A 34 -29.68 -25.98 -12.50
C LYS A 34 -28.43 -26.24 -13.35
N ARG A 35 -27.26 -25.71 -12.94
CA ARG A 35 -25.96 -25.95 -13.58
C ARG A 35 -25.45 -27.37 -13.34
N GLY A 36 -26.00 -28.08 -12.36
CA GLY A 36 -25.51 -29.39 -11.94
C GLY A 36 -24.25 -29.33 -11.06
N ALA A 37 -23.94 -28.17 -10.46
CA ALA A 37 -22.84 -28.06 -9.52
C ALA A 37 -23.07 -28.97 -8.30
N HIS A 38 -22.00 -29.55 -7.75
CA HIS A 38 -22.12 -30.45 -6.61
C HIS A 38 -22.38 -29.67 -5.33
N ILE A 39 -23.59 -29.79 -4.77
CA ILE A 39 -23.98 -29.08 -3.53
C ILE A 39 -23.72 -29.97 -2.31
N ILE A 40 -22.91 -29.47 -1.37
CA ILE A 40 -22.68 -30.06 -0.05
C ILE A 40 -23.49 -29.26 0.98
N PRO A 41 -24.60 -29.82 1.52
CA PRO A 41 -25.38 -29.12 2.55
C PRO A 41 -24.65 -29.14 3.89
N CYS A 42 -24.51 -27.98 4.51
CA CYS A 42 -23.91 -27.80 5.84
C CYS A 42 -24.92 -27.09 6.74
N MET A 43 -25.35 -27.71 7.83
CA MET A 43 -26.30 -27.10 8.76
C MET A 43 -25.57 -26.24 9.78
N ILE A 44 -25.96 -24.97 9.89
CA ILE A 44 -25.50 -24.04 10.93
C ILE A 44 -26.70 -23.61 11.78
N GLY A 45 -26.50 -23.45 13.08
CA GLY A 45 -27.56 -22.99 13.99
C GLY A 45 -27.13 -23.04 15.46
N ASP A 46 -27.89 -22.37 16.31
CA ASP A 46 -27.67 -22.38 17.76
C ASP A 46 -27.93 -23.78 18.35
N LYS A 47 -27.19 -24.15 19.40
CA LYS A 47 -27.35 -25.40 20.17
C LYS A 47 -28.80 -25.64 20.61
N ASN A 48 -29.57 -24.57 20.79
CA ASN A 48 -30.96 -24.60 21.23
C ASN A 48 -31.97 -24.85 20.11
N ASP A 49 -31.58 -24.71 18.83
CA ASP A 49 -32.46 -24.89 17.67
C ASP A 49 -32.14 -26.16 16.86
N ARG A 50 -32.03 -27.29 17.57
CA ARG A 50 -31.82 -28.61 16.94
C ARG A 50 -33.02 -29.10 16.13
N LYS A 51 -34.17 -28.41 16.22
CA LYS A 51 -35.43 -28.82 15.59
C LYS A 51 -35.63 -28.22 14.20
N TRP A 52 -34.99 -27.11 13.88
CA TRP A 52 -35.08 -26.54 12.55
C TRP A 52 -34.51 -27.50 11.49
N ARG A 53 -35.23 -27.62 10.36
CA ARG A 53 -34.83 -28.38 9.18
C ARG A 53 -35.18 -27.57 7.93
N PRO A 54 -34.34 -27.62 6.89
CA PRO A 54 -34.63 -26.94 5.63
C PRO A 54 -35.96 -27.45 5.06
N SER A 55 -36.79 -26.54 4.61
CA SER A 55 -38.12 -26.79 4.06
C SER A 55 -38.36 -25.93 2.82
N GLY A 56 -39.48 -26.15 2.12
CA GLY A 56 -39.80 -25.43 0.89
C GLY A 56 -38.73 -25.61 -0.19
N TRP A 57 -38.28 -24.51 -0.79
CA TRP A 57 -37.30 -24.51 -1.90
C TRP A 57 -35.94 -25.08 -1.48
N LEU A 58 -35.45 -24.73 -0.29
CA LEU A 58 -34.17 -25.19 0.21
C LEU A 58 -34.22 -26.69 0.50
N GLY A 59 -35.29 -27.15 1.15
CA GLY A 59 -35.54 -28.57 1.40
C GLY A 59 -35.61 -29.41 0.11
N LEU A 60 -36.22 -28.88 -0.96
CA LEU A 60 -36.27 -29.55 -2.27
C LEU A 60 -34.89 -29.68 -2.92
N ILE A 61 -34.07 -28.62 -2.87
CA ILE A 61 -32.71 -28.67 -3.42
C ILE A 61 -31.85 -29.63 -2.62
N THR A 62 -31.93 -29.61 -1.29
CA THR A 62 -31.05 -30.45 -0.44
C THR A 62 -31.61 -31.84 -0.14
N ALA A 63 -32.81 -32.18 -0.65
CA ALA A 63 -33.43 -33.48 -0.43
C ALA A 63 -32.54 -34.63 -0.92
N GLY A 64 -32.40 -35.67 -0.09
CA GLY A 64 -31.60 -36.86 -0.41
C GLY A 64 -30.09 -36.67 -0.33
N ARG A 65 -29.57 -35.47 -0.01
CA ARG A 65 -28.15 -35.22 0.20
C ARG A 65 -27.80 -35.36 1.69
N LEU A 66 -26.69 -36.02 2.00
CA LEU A 66 -26.17 -36.09 3.37
C LEU A 66 -25.64 -34.72 3.79
N TYR A 67 -26.19 -34.12 4.84
CA TYR A 67 -25.69 -32.86 5.37
C TYR A 67 -24.57 -33.06 6.40
N ILE A 68 -23.70 -32.06 6.54
CA ILE A 68 -22.72 -31.95 7.63
C ILE A 68 -23.31 -31.03 8.71
N ASP A 69 -23.28 -31.42 9.97
CA ASP A 69 -24.02 -30.76 11.05
C ASP A 69 -23.13 -29.91 11.96
N PHE A 70 -22.94 -28.63 11.64
CA PHE A 70 -22.10 -27.69 12.41
C PHE A 70 -22.80 -27.04 13.62
N ARG A 71 -23.96 -27.57 14.06
CA ARG A 71 -24.70 -27.01 15.22
C ARG A 71 -24.09 -27.36 16.59
N ASP A 72 -23.08 -28.23 16.62
CA ASP A 72 -22.32 -28.56 17.82
C ASP A 72 -20.97 -27.84 17.79
N ASP A 73 -20.88 -26.73 18.51
CA ASP A 73 -19.72 -25.83 18.56
C ASP A 73 -18.54 -26.34 19.41
N SER A 74 -18.57 -27.59 19.89
CA SER A 74 -17.43 -28.15 20.62
C SER A 74 -16.22 -28.31 19.69
N ASP A 75 -15.05 -27.84 20.14
CA ASP A 75 -13.80 -27.84 19.33
C ASP A 75 -13.49 -29.21 18.70
N SER A 76 -13.76 -30.31 19.43
CA SER A 76 -13.54 -31.67 18.95
C SER A 76 -14.47 -32.07 17.80
N LYS A 77 -15.72 -31.59 17.79
CA LYS A 77 -16.67 -31.86 16.70
C LYS A 77 -16.51 -30.92 15.52
N ILE A 78 -16.21 -29.64 15.77
CA ILE A 78 -15.89 -28.69 14.69
C ILE A 78 -14.73 -29.24 13.86
N GLN A 79 -13.66 -29.73 14.50
CA GLN A 79 -12.51 -30.27 13.79
C GLN A 79 -12.86 -31.52 12.96
N LEU A 80 -13.69 -32.43 13.50
CA LEU A 80 -14.15 -33.63 12.80
C LEU A 80 -15.03 -33.28 11.59
N GLN A 81 -15.97 -32.35 11.76
CA GLN A 81 -16.88 -31.90 10.70
C GLN A 81 -16.16 -31.10 9.62
N THR A 82 -15.16 -30.30 10.00
CA THR A 82 -14.29 -29.59 9.05
C THR A 82 -13.48 -30.57 8.22
N THR A 83 -12.97 -31.64 8.85
CA THR A 83 -12.24 -32.71 8.13
C THR A 83 -13.15 -33.44 7.16
N GLU A 84 -14.38 -33.78 7.58
CA GLU A 84 -15.38 -34.40 6.71
C GLU A 84 -15.76 -33.50 5.52
N LEU A 85 -15.94 -32.20 5.75
CA LEU A 85 -16.22 -31.23 4.68
C LEU A 85 -15.09 -31.18 3.66
N ILE A 86 -13.84 -31.10 4.12
CA ILE A 86 -12.66 -31.10 3.25
C ILE A 86 -12.58 -32.38 2.41
N ASN A 87 -12.87 -33.54 3.00
CA ASN A 87 -12.84 -34.81 2.28
C ASN A 87 -13.90 -34.86 1.17
N ARG A 88 -15.14 -34.42 1.45
CA ARG A 88 -16.20 -34.39 0.43
C ARG A 88 -15.90 -33.43 -0.72
N ILE A 89 -15.22 -32.32 -0.46
CA ILE A 89 -14.77 -31.40 -1.51
C ILE A 89 -13.70 -32.08 -2.39
N LYS A 90 -12.75 -32.78 -1.77
CA LYS A 90 -11.67 -33.49 -2.48
C LYS A 90 -12.16 -34.63 -3.35
N ASP A 91 -13.12 -35.43 -2.87
CA ASP A 91 -13.64 -36.58 -3.63
C ASP A 91 -14.25 -36.15 -4.97
N GLN A 92 -14.89 -34.98 -5.02
CA GLN A 92 -15.51 -34.44 -6.23
C GLN A 92 -14.53 -33.77 -7.20
N SER A 93 -13.37 -33.35 -6.71
CA SER A 93 -12.31 -32.74 -7.53
C SER A 93 -11.55 -33.76 -8.40
N SER A 94 -11.81 -35.07 -8.22
CA SER A 94 -11.04 -36.16 -8.83
C SER A 94 -11.64 -36.77 -10.10
N VAL A 95 -12.84 -36.35 -10.54
CA VAL A 95 -13.60 -37.05 -11.60
C VAL A 95 -13.49 -36.42 -13.00
N SER A 96 -12.89 -35.25 -13.17
CA SER A 96 -12.71 -34.64 -14.50
C SER A 96 -11.26 -34.32 -14.82
N THR A 97 -10.57 -35.22 -15.51
CA THR A 97 -9.47 -34.89 -16.45
C THR A 97 -9.04 -36.15 -17.21
N THR A 98 -9.70 -36.42 -18.34
CA THR A 98 -9.07 -37.12 -19.46
C THR A 98 -8.93 -36.10 -20.58
N ASP A 99 -7.83 -35.34 -20.56
CA ASP A 99 -7.30 -34.74 -21.77
C ASP A 99 -5.81 -34.44 -21.62
N SER A 100 -5.03 -34.95 -22.57
CA SER A 100 -3.57 -34.99 -22.57
C SER A 100 -2.97 -33.67 -23.05
N SER A 101 -2.93 -32.68 -22.15
CA SER A 101 -1.97 -31.57 -22.18
C SER A 101 -1.43 -31.38 -20.76
N PRO A 102 -0.13 -31.03 -20.56
CA PRO A 102 0.39 -30.83 -19.21
C PRO A 102 -0.34 -29.65 -18.58
N ALA A 103 -1.24 -29.93 -17.62
CA ALA A 103 -1.98 -28.91 -16.90
C ALA A 103 -1.02 -27.88 -16.29
N PRO A 104 -1.34 -26.57 -16.35
CA PRO A 104 -0.54 -25.54 -15.72
C PRO A 104 -0.35 -25.87 -14.24
N PHE A 105 0.90 -25.75 -13.82
CA PHE A 105 1.32 -26.13 -12.47
C PHE A 105 0.56 -25.32 -11.42
N LYS A 106 -0.09 -26.02 -10.49
CA LYS A 106 -1.06 -25.45 -9.54
C LYS A 106 -0.53 -24.21 -8.80
N VAL A 107 0.72 -24.25 -8.33
CA VAL A 107 1.38 -23.13 -7.62
C VAL A 107 1.48 -21.88 -8.50
N PHE A 108 1.81 -22.02 -9.79
CA PHE A 108 1.97 -20.88 -10.69
C PHE A 108 0.62 -20.26 -11.01
N ALA A 109 -0.40 -21.11 -11.22
CA ALA A 109 -1.78 -20.65 -11.35
C ALA A 109 -2.24 -19.91 -10.08
N MET A 110 -1.94 -20.42 -8.89
CA MET A 110 -2.30 -19.77 -7.62
C MET A 110 -1.64 -18.39 -7.43
N ILE A 111 -0.37 -18.22 -7.81
CA ILE A 111 0.31 -16.92 -7.75
C ILE A 111 -0.32 -15.95 -8.76
N ARG A 112 -0.59 -16.42 -9.98
CA ARG A 112 -1.28 -15.63 -11.01
C ARG A 112 -2.66 -15.19 -10.54
N ASP A 113 -3.46 -16.11 -10.01
CA ASP A 113 -4.79 -15.84 -9.46
C ASP A 113 -4.72 -14.86 -8.28
N LYS A 114 -3.68 -14.94 -7.45
CA LYS A 114 -3.46 -13.97 -6.36
C LYS A 114 -3.32 -12.56 -6.92
N TYR A 115 -2.50 -12.33 -7.95
CA TYR A 115 -2.36 -11.01 -8.55
C TYR A 115 -3.65 -10.52 -9.23
N LEU A 116 -4.43 -11.43 -9.83
CA LEU A 116 -5.72 -11.09 -10.43
C LEU A 116 -6.79 -10.74 -9.37
N ARG A 117 -6.74 -11.37 -8.19
CA ARG A 117 -7.63 -11.08 -7.05
C ARG A 117 -7.21 -9.84 -6.27
N ASP A 118 -5.92 -9.68 -5.99
CA ASP A 118 -5.33 -8.55 -5.27
C ASP A 118 -5.11 -7.36 -6.24
N ASN A 119 -6.09 -7.08 -7.08
CA ASN A 119 -6.02 -6.09 -8.15
C ASN A 119 -6.49 -4.71 -7.75
N GLN A 120 -6.31 -4.31 -6.48
CA GLN A 120 -6.87 -3.06 -5.96
C GLN A 120 -5.80 -2.12 -5.38
N ILE A 121 -5.84 -0.85 -5.77
CA ILE A 121 -5.06 0.22 -5.14
C ILE A 121 -5.83 0.78 -3.95
N LYS A 122 -5.13 0.92 -2.82
CA LYS A 122 -5.64 1.59 -1.62
C LYS A 122 -5.32 3.08 -1.69
N LEU A 123 -6.30 3.94 -1.40
CA LEU A 123 -6.04 5.35 -1.19
C LEU A 123 -5.36 5.58 0.17
N MET A 124 -4.36 6.47 0.20
CA MET A 124 -3.59 6.78 1.40
C MET A 124 -4.47 7.39 2.49
N VAL A 125 -5.36 8.29 2.08
CA VAL A 125 -6.20 9.08 2.99
C VAL A 125 -7.46 8.31 3.38
N ASN A 126 -7.94 7.39 2.53
CA ASN A 126 -9.15 6.61 2.75
C ASN A 126 -8.94 5.11 2.49
N GLU A 127 -8.32 4.42 3.46
CA GLU A 127 -7.98 2.99 3.40
C GLU A 127 -9.16 2.04 3.14
N TYR A 128 -10.40 2.47 3.36
CA TYR A 128 -11.60 1.68 3.10
C TYR A 128 -12.07 1.73 1.65
N LYS A 129 -11.59 2.72 0.88
CA LYS A 129 -11.85 2.81 -0.56
C LYS A 129 -10.71 2.16 -1.32
N ARG A 130 -11.08 1.14 -2.07
CA ARG A 130 -10.21 0.36 -2.92
C ARG A 130 -10.73 0.43 -4.34
N PHE A 131 -9.84 0.67 -5.29
CA PHE A 131 -10.20 0.81 -6.69
C PHE A 131 -9.42 -0.19 -7.54
N PRO A 132 -10.01 -0.75 -8.60
CA PRO A 132 -9.30 -1.64 -9.50
C PRO A 132 -8.03 -0.97 -10.03
N ILE A 133 -6.89 -1.64 -9.91
CA ILE A 133 -5.57 -1.15 -10.30
C ILE A 133 -5.54 -0.74 -11.77
N GLU A 134 -6.23 -1.48 -12.63
CA GLU A 134 -6.39 -1.16 -14.05
C GLU A 134 -7.09 0.17 -14.31
N GLN A 135 -8.05 0.56 -13.45
CA GLN A 135 -8.83 1.79 -13.62
C GLN A 135 -8.19 3.00 -12.94
N SER A 136 -7.19 2.77 -12.08
CA SER A 136 -6.56 3.80 -11.25
C SER A 136 -5.08 4.00 -11.54
N TYR A 137 -4.42 3.03 -12.18
CA TYR A 137 -3.01 3.15 -12.50
C TYR A 137 -2.81 4.11 -13.66
N ILE A 138 -1.84 4.99 -13.48
CA ILE A 138 -1.41 5.94 -14.50
C ILE A 138 0.03 5.60 -14.82
N ASP A 139 0.31 5.33 -16.11
CA ASP A 139 1.64 5.00 -16.57
C ASP A 139 2.64 6.07 -16.15
N LEU A 140 3.56 5.66 -15.27
CA LEU A 140 4.59 6.51 -14.74
C LEU A 140 5.63 6.76 -15.82
N ALA A 141 6.08 8.01 -15.93
CA ALA A 141 7.20 8.32 -16.79
C ALA A 141 8.50 7.73 -16.20
N MET A 142 9.17 6.91 -17.00
CA MET A 142 10.48 6.31 -16.70
C MET A 142 11.52 6.75 -17.72
N VAL A 143 12.67 7.21 -17.23
CA VAL A 143 13.79 7.69 -18.05
C VAL A 143 15.07 7.00 -17.62
N GLU A 144 16.05 6.84 -18.53
CA GLU A 144 17.35 6.28 -18.14
C GLU A 144 18.12 7.26 -17.25
N THR A 145 18.71 6.77 -16.16
CA THR A 145 19.37 7.63 -15.15
C THR A 145 20.50 8.49 -15.75
N LYS A 146 21.21 8.00 -16.77
CA LYS A 146 22.27 8.79 -17.44
C LYS A 146 21.72 10.01 -18.17
N GLU A 147 20.60 9.84 -18.88
CA GLU A 147 19.92 10.92 -19.60
C GLU A 147 19.40 11.97 -18.61
N GLN A 148 18.85 11.52 -17.48
CA GLN A 148 18.39 12.38 -16.40
C GLN A 148 19.54 13.20 -15.78
N GLN A 149 20.64 12.54 -15.41
CA GLN A 149 21.81 13.22 -14.83
C GLN A 149 22.43 14.25 -15.79
N GLU A 150 22.45 13.97 -17.10
CA GLU A 150 22.96 14.90 -18.09
C GLU A 150 22.08 16.17 -18.20
N LYS A 151 20.76 16.01 -18.18
CA LYS A 151 19.82 17.14 -18.13
C LYS A 151 19.99 17.97 -16.86
N GLU A 152 20.03 17.33 -15.69
CA GLU A 152 20.27 18.04 -14.43
C GLU A 152 21.59 18.80 -14.43
N ARG A 153 22.64 18.24 -15.03
CA ARG A 153 23.94 18.91 -15.13
C ARG A 153 23.88 20.13 -16.04
N LYS A 154 23.14 20.06 -17.15
CA LYS A 154 22.94 21.19 -18.08
C LYS A 154 22.16 22.33 -17.40
N LEU A 155 21.10 22.00 -16.66
CA LEU A 155 20.29 22.98 -15.92
C LEU A 155 21.10 23.65 -14.81
N LYS A 156 21.86 22.88 -14.01
CA LYS A 156 22.78 23.41 -12.97
C LYS A 156 23.89 24.31 -13.55
N GLN A 157 24.24 24.16 -14.82
CA GLN A 157 25.23 25.02 -15.48
C GLN A 157 24.63 26.32 -16.01
N GLN A 158 23.35 26.32 -16.38
CA GLN A 158 22.62 27.51 -16.84
C GLN A 158 22.22 28.42 -15.66
N ASP A 159 21.94 27.84 -14.48
CA ASP A 159 21.39 28.57 -13.32
C ASP A 159 22.43 29.16 -12.34
N LYS A 160 23.63 29.55 -12.82
CA LYS A 160 24.69 30.13 -11.97
C LYS A 160 24.40 31.55 -11.43
N GLY A 161 23.17 32.07 -11.58
CA GLY A 161 22.81 33.47 -11.31
C GLY A 161 21.82 33.72 -10.16
N HIS A 162 20.91 32.80 -9.82
CA HIS A 162 19.85 33.07 -8.84
C HIS A 162 19.55 31.87 -7.93
N ASN A 163 19.88 32.01 -6.63
CA ASN A 163 19.69 30.99 -5.60
C ASN A 163 18.22 30.75 -5.16
N ASP A 164 17.23 31.33 -5.84
CA ASP A 164 15.81 31.29 -5.45
C ASP A 164 14.95 30.25 -6.20
N HIS A 165 15.54 29.38 -7.03
CA HIS A 165 14.83 28.48 -7.96
C HIS A 165 14.78 26.99 -7.58
N ILE A 166 14.83 26.62 -6.29
CA ILE A 166 14.70 25.20 -5.87
C ILE A 166 13.33 24.60 -6.28
N LEU A 167 12.29 25.44 -6.49
CA LEU A 167 10.99 24.97 -6.98
C LEU A 167 10.83 25.05 -8.50
N GLY A 168 11.50 26.00 -9.17
CA GLY A 168 11.47 26.11 -10.65
C GLY A 168 12.20 24.96 -11.34
N THR A 169 13.16 24.36 -10.66
CA THR A 169 13.87 23.16 -11.14
C THR A 169 12.95 21.94 -11.27
N PHE A 170 11.85 21.82 -10.52
CA PHE A 170 10.92 20.68 -10.67
C PHE A 170 10.00 20.78 -11.91
N GLU A 171 9.79 21.96 -12.47
CA GLU A 171 9.08 22.13 -13.74
C GLU A 171 10.05 21.87 -14.91
N GLU A 172 11.22 22.52 -14.88
CA GLU A 172 12.21 22.49 -15.98
C GLU A 172 13.00 21.17 -16.11
N ILE A 173 13.28 20.45 -15.02
CA ILE A 173 13.97 19.14 -15.08
C ILE A 173 13.13 18.09 -15.82
N TYR A 174 11.80 18.26 -15.82
CA TYR A 174 10.85 17.21 -16.13
C TYR A 174 9.99 17.49 -17.37
N GLU A 175 10.23 18.59 -18.09
CA GLU A 175 9.45 19.02 -19.26
C GLU A 175 9.49 18.05 -20.46
N THR A 176 10.54 17.23 -20.58
CA THR A 176 10.64 16.23 -21.66
C THR A 176 10.79 14.83 -21.08
N LYS A 177 9.66 14.28 -20.61
CA LYS A 177 9.53 12.89 -20.16
C LYS A 177 9.41 11.97 -21.39
N THR A 178 10.52 11.47 -21.92
CA THR A 178 10.43 10.34 -22.87
C THR A 178 10.05 9.11 -22.06
N THR A 179 8.81 8.63 -22.24
CA THR A 179 8.27 7.49 -21.53
C THR A 179 8.79 6.19 -22.14
N ILE A 180 9.52 5.38 -21.36
CA ILE A 180 9.77 3.99 -21.71
C ILE A 180 8.54 3.18 -21.31
N ASP A 181 7.93 2.51 -22.28
CA ASP A 181 6.89 1.52 -22.00
C ASP A 181 7.46 0.38 -21.14
N VAL A 182 6.72 -0.01 -20.11
CA VAL A 182 7.04 -1.09 -19.18
C VAL A 182 7.41 -2.38 -19.91
N GLU A 183 6.71 -2.70 -21.00
CA GLU A 183 6.99 -3.88 -21.82
C GLU A 183 8.42 -3.89 -22.38
N ASN A 184 8.98 -2.70 -22.55
CA ASN A 184 10.27 -2.47 -23.18
C ASN A 184 11.41 -2.31 -22.15
N ILE A 185 11.14 -2.46 -20.85
CA ILE A 185 12.11 -2.19 -19.79
C ILE A 185 13.39 -3.04 -19.92
N PHE A 186 13.27 -4.25 -20.48
CA PHE A 186 14.37 -5.20 -20.68
C PHE A 186 15.06 -5.05 -22.04
N LYS A 187 14.52 -4.28 -23.00
CA LYS A 187 15.08 -4.18 -24.37
C LYS A 187 16.55 -3.72 -24.42
N LYS A 188 17.00 -2.96 -23.42
CA LYS A 188 18.36 -2.43 -23.33
C LYS A 188 19.33 -3.36 -22.58
N CYS A 189 18.85 -4.42 -21.93
CA CYS A 189 19.70 -5.40 -21.26
C CYS A 189 20.42 -6.26 -22.31
N LYS A 190 21.75 -6.18 -22.33
CA LYS A 190 22.60 -6.91 -23.29
C LYS A 190 23.06 -8.28 -22.78
N ASP A 191 22.91 -8.51 -21.48
CA ASP A 191 23.37 -9.72 -20.82
C ASP A 191 22.36 -10.85 -20.92
N GLN A 192 22.88 -12.07 -20.76
CA GLN A 192 22.05 -13.27 -20.68
C GLN A 192 21.04 -13.19 -19.52
N THR A 193 21.43 -12.55 -18.41
CA THR A 193 20.54 -12.28 -17.27
C THR A 193 20.02 -10.84 -17.34
N GLN A 194 18.74 -10.71 -17.62
CA GLN A 194 17.99 -9.45 -17.60
C GLN A 194 17.91 -8.87 -16.17
N LYS A 195 18.69 -7.81 -15.89
CA LYS A 195 18.73 -7.13 -14.59
C LYS A 195 18.48 -5.64 -14.77
N VAL A 196 17.45 -5.11 -14.11
CA VAL A 196 17.10 -3.69 -14.17
C VAL A 196 16.99 -3.11 -12.77
N LEU A 197 17.61 -1.95 -12.57
CA LEU A 197 17.41 -1.13 -11.40
C LEU A 197 16.42 -0.01 -11.71
N VAL A 198 15.35 0.10 -10.93
CA VAL A 198 14.36 1.18 -11.01
C VAL A 198 14.50 2.09 -9.79
N LEU A 199 14.99 3.30 -10.03
CA LEU A 199 15.18 4.34 -9.03
C LEU A 199 13.96 5.26 -8.97
N GLY A 200 13.79 5.92 -7.82
CA GLY A 200 12.84 7.00 -7.69
C GLY A 200 12.80 7.53 -6.27
N LEU A 201 12.44 8.79 -6.12
CA LEU A 201 12.25 9.42 -4.81
C LEU A 201 11.08 8.77 -4.04
N ALA A 202 10.93 9.13 -2.76
CA ALA A 202 9.78 8.70 -1.98
C ALA A 202 8.47 9.21 -2.63
N GLY A 203 7.40 8.42 -2.57
CA GLY A 203 6.08 8.82 -3.08
C GLY A 203 5.92 8.80 -4.60
N MET A 204 6.95 8.38 -5.34
CA MET A 204 6.96 8.34 -6.82
C MET A 204 6.21 7.15 -7.42
N GLY A 205 5.69 6.23 -6.61
CA GLY A 205 4.90 5.09 -7.09
C GLY A 205 5.69 3.83 -7.44
N LYS A 206 6.92 3.65 -6.93
CA LYS A 206 7.75 2.44 -7.15
C LYS A 206 7.01 1.14 -6.76
N SER A 207 6.42 1.09 -5.57
CA SER A 207 5.67 -0.08 -5.10
C SER A 207 4.40 -0.32 -5.91
N THR A 208 3.68 0.76 -6.26
CA THR A 208 2.50 0.68 -7.13
C THR A 208 2.87 0.19 -8.54
N PHE A 209 4.03 0.58 -9.05
CA PHE A 209 4.59 0.03 -10.30
C PHE A 209 4.82 -1.47 -10.18
N CYS A 210 5.47 -1.95 -9.11
CA CYS A 210 5.69 -3.38 -8.89
C CYS A 210 4.39 -4.19 -8.86
N GLU A 211 3.35 -3.68 -8.18
CA GLU A 211 2.03 -4.32 -8.13
C GLU A 211 1.31 -4.29 -9.49
N TYR A 212 1.46 -3.21 -10.25
CA TYR A 212 0.83 -3.08 -11.56
C TYR A 212 1.42 -4.04 -12.59
N VAL A 213 2.75 -4.16 -12.63
CA VAL A 213 3.41 -5.02 -13.62
C VAL A 213 3.17 -6.51 -13.33
N THR A 214 3.05 -6.93 -12.06
CA THR A 214 2.64 -8.30 -11.73
C THR A 214 1.21 -8.57 -12.15
N PHE A 215 0.30 -7.62 -11.97
CA PHE A 215 -1.08 -7.71 -12.44
C PHE A 215 -1.17 -7.84 -13.96
N ARG A 216 -0.47 -7.00 -14.72
CA ARG A 216 -0.43 -7.07 -16.19
C ARG A 216 0.16 -8.39 -16.70
N TRP A 217 1.24 -8.87 -16.08
CA TRP A 217 1.79 -10.18 -16.40
C TRP A 217 0.78 -11.30 -16.09
N ALA A 218 0.07 -11.20 -14.97
CA ALA A 218 -0.93 -12.19 -14.60
C ALA A 218 -2.11 -12.27 -15.58
N LYS A 219 -2.47 -11.14 -16.19
CA LYS A 219 -3.42 -11.07 -17.32
C LYS A 219 -2.86 -11.60 -18.65
N GLY A 220 -1.55 -11.79 -18.75
CA GLY A 220 -0.88 -12.22 -19.98
C GLY A 220 -0.60 -11.07 -20.96
N GLU A 221 -0.62 -9.82 -20.51
CA GLU A 221 -0.38 -8.65 -21.36
C GLU A 221 1.10 -8.39 -21.61
N ILE A 222 1.96 -8.69 -20.62
CA ILE A 222 3.39 -8.40 -20.67
C ILE A 222 4.23 -9.62 -20.28
N TRP A 223 5.47 -9.63 -20.77
CA TRP A 223 6.53 -10.57 -20.40
C TRP A 223 6.13 -12.06 -20.48
N SER A 224 5.45 -12.43 -21.57
CA SER A 224 5.02 -13.81 -21.87
C SER A 224 6.16 -14.84 -21.90
N GLU A 225 7.41 -14.40 -22.01
CA GLU A 225 8.61 -15.22 -21.98
C GLU A 225 8.90 -15.85 -20.61
N TYR A 226 8.36 -15.27 -19.52
CA TYR A 226 8.49 -15.80 -18.15
C TYR A 226 7.26 -16.61 -17.76
N ASP A 227 7.52 -17.85 -17.32
CA ASP A 227 6.48 -18.75 -16.80
C ASP A 227 5.93 -18.24 -15.46
N LEU A 228 6.74 -17.46 -14.72
CA LEU A 228 6.42 -16.95 -13.40
C LEU A 228 7.05 -15.57 -13.14
N VAL A 229 6.28 -14.66 -12.55
CA VAL A 229 6.79 -13.41 -11.96
C VAL A 229 6.54 -13.46 -10.45
N ILE A 230 7.58 -13.21 -9.66
CA ILE A 230 7.54 -13.22 -8.20
C ILE A 230 7.84 -11.83 -7.66
N LEU A 231 6.86 -11.20 -7.01
CA LEU A 231 7.04 -9.96 -6.26
C LEU A 231 7.43 -10.25 -4.80
N ILE A 232 8.60 -9.78 -4.37
CA ILE A 232 9.04 -9.80 -2.97
C ILE A 232 9.20 -8.36 -2.50
N PRO A 233 8.28 -7.86 -1.65
CA PRO A 233 8.52 -6.62 -0.93
C PRO A 233 9.67 -6.84 0.05
N LEU A 234 10.85 -6.27 -0.23
CA LEU A 234 12.06 -6.53 0.56
C LEU A 234 11.91 -6.09 2.02
N ARG A 235 11.06 -5.09 2.28
CA ARG A 235 10.69 -4.69 3.64
C ARG A 235 10.07 -5.80 4.49
N LYS A 236 9.55 -6.89 3.88
CA LYS A 236 8.98 -8.05 4.57
C LYS A 236 10.04 -9.06 5.03
N LEU A 237 11.25 -8.99 4.48
CA LEU A 237 12.36 -9.91 4.76
C LEU A 237 13.11 -9.51 6.03
N ARG A 238 12.54 -9.84 7.19
CA ARG A 238 13.08 -9.45 8.51
C ARG A 238 13.24 -10.64 9.45
N GLU A 239 14.13 -10.54 10.42
CA GLU A 239 14.36 -11.57 11.43
C GLU A 239 13.09 -12.02 12.17
N SER A 240 12.15 -11.09 12.42
CA SER A 240 10.88 -11.41 13.09
C SER A 240 9.99 -12.37 12.29
N ARG A 241 10.09 -12.35 10.96
CA ARG A 241 9.35 -13.24 10.06
C ARG A 241 10.18 -14.44 9.60
N TYR A 242 11.49 -14.29 9.58
CA TYR A 242 12.45 -15.30 9.17
C TYR A 242 13.40 -15.59 10.33
N PRO A 243 12.97 -16.35 11.36
CA PRO A 243 13.81 -16.62 12.53
C PRO A 243 15.08 -17.38 12.12
N SER A 244 16.21 -17.07 12.77
CA SER A 244 17.57 -17.58 12.49
C SER A 244 17.78 -19.07 12.82
N ARG A 245 16.74 -19.90 12.70
CA ARG A 245 16.83 -21.34 12.98
C ARG A 245 17.54 -22.08 11.85
N GLU A 246 17.37 -21.65 10.60
CA GLU A 246 17.96 -22.25 9.39
C GLU A 246 18.16 -21.17 8.31
N ASN A 247 19.06 -21.43 7.34
CA ASN A 247 19.19 -20.59 6.14
C ASN A 247 18.00 -20.83 5.22
N TYR A 248 17.44 -19.76 4.67
CA TYR A 248 16.30 -19.83 3.76
C TYR A 248 16.79 -19.91 2.32
N SER A 249 16.14 -20.75 1.52
CA SER A 249 16.31 -20.77 0.06
C SER A 249 15.28 -19.88 -0.64
N VAL A 250 15.46 -19.62 -1.92
CA VAL A 250 14.45 -18.90 -2.74
C VAL A 250 13.09 -19.58 -2.78
N VAL A 251 13.04 -20.90 -2.60
CA VAL A 251 11.78 -21.65 -2.52
C VAL A 251 11.07 -21.34 -1.20
N ASP A 252 11.84 -21.23 -0.12
CA ASP A 252 11.30 -20.91 1.20
C ASP A 252 10.79 -19.46 1.22
N LEU A 253 11.47 -18.53 0.54
CA LEU A 253 10.95 -17.17 0.34
C LEU A 253 9.56 -17.18 -0.33
N VAL A 254 9.40 -17.93 -1.42
CA VAL A 254 8.10 -18.03 -2.11
C VAL A 254 7.05 -18.70 -1.24
N LYS A 255 7.42 -19.76 -0.51
CA LYS A 255 6.50 -20.42 0.42
C LYS A 255 6.01 -19.44 1.49
N GLU A 256 6.90 -18.72 2.16
CA GLU A 256 6.55 -17.79 3.24
C GLU A 256 5.74 -16.58 2.75
N GLU A 257 5.96 -16.11 1.52
CA GLU A 257 5.25 -14.93 0.99
C GLU A 257 3.92 -15.25 0.28
N TYR A 258 3.76 -16.47 -0.24
CA TYR A 258 2.60 -16.85 -1.06
C TYR A 258 1.77 -17.99 -0.49
N PHE A 259 2.35 -18.87 0.33
CA PHE A 259 1.75 -20.12 0.79
C PHE A 259 1.90 -20.32 2.30
N MET A 260 1.73 -19.26 3.11
CA MET A 260 1.90 -19.31 4.57
C MET A 260 1.16 -20.48 5.27
N PHE A 261 0.04 -20.91 4.72
CA PHE A 261 -0.82 -21.96 5.31
C PHE A 261 -0.80 -23.28 4.53
N ASP A 262 -0.09 -23.35 3.40
CA ASP A 262 -0.02 -24.52 2.52
C ASP A 262 1.45 -24.96 2.35
N ASP A 263 1.75 -26.24 2.51
CA ASP A 263 3.10 -26.72 2.18
C ASP A 263 3.22 -27.02 0.68
N LEU A 264 4.36 -26.63 0.11
CA LEU A 264 4.71 -27.01 -1.25
C LEU A 264 5.21 -28.45 -1.24
N SER A 265 4.64 -29.30 -2.10
CA SER A 265 5.13 -30.66 -2.29
C SER A 265 6.57 -30.67 -2.82
N ASN A 266 7.31 -31.76 -2.59
CA ASN A 266 8.69 -31.87 -3.05
C ASN A 266 8.83 -31.76 -4.57
N GLU A 267 7.84 -32.28 -5.32
CA GLU A 267 7.79 -32.12 -6.77
C GLU A 267 7.59 -30.66 -7.17
N GLU A 268 6.79 -29.93 -6.40
CA GLU A 268 6.57 -28.51 -6.68
C GLU A 268 7.84 -27.68 -6.44
N LYS A 269 8.53 -27.94 -5.32
CA LYS A 269 9.81 -27.32 -5.00
C LYS A 269 10.88 -27.61 -6.07
N ARG A 270 10.95 -28.85 -6.56
CA ARG A 270 11.88 -29.28 -7.62
C ARG A 270 11.62 -28.52 -8.92
N ARG A 271 10.37 -28.48 -9.39
CA ARG A 271 9.98 -27.79 -10.62
C ARG A 271 10.23 -26.28 -10.56
N PHE A 272 9.95 -25.65 -9.42
CA PHE A 272 10.27 -24.23 -9.23
C PHE A 272 11.77 -23.97 -9.44
N LYS A 273 12.63 -24.77 -8.80
CA LYS A 273 14.10 -24.66 -8.99
C LYS A 273 14.52 -24.89 -10.44
N GLU A 274 13.90 -25.84 -11.14
CA GLU A 274 14.17 -26.05 -12.57
C GLU A 274 13.81 -24.83 -13.42
N GLN A 275 12.74 -24.11 -13.09
CA GLN A 275 12.37 -22.90 -13.82
C GLN A 275 13.30 -21.73 -13.52
N CYS A 276 13.76 -21.58 -12.27
CA CYS A 276 14.83 -20.63 -11.94
C CYS A 276 16.09 -20.92 -12.78
N ASN A 277 16.51 -22.20 -12.85
CA ASN A 277 17.69 -22.59 -13.62
C ASN A 277 17.53 -22.38 -15.14
N LYS A 278 16.31 -22.42 -15.66
CA LYS A 278 15.99 -22.15 -17.07
C LYS A 278 15.87 -20.65 -17.40
N GLY A 279 15.95 -19.76 -16.40
CA GLY A 279 15.68 -18.32 -16.58
C GLY A 279 14.21 -18.01 -16.88
N LYS A 280 13.28 -18.88 -16.45
CA LYS A 280 11.84 -18.73 -16.67
C LYS A 280 11.09 -18.03 -15.54
N VAL A 281 11.83 -17.54 -14.54
CA VAL A 281 11.31 -16.81 -13.39
C VAL A 281 11.89 -15.40 -13.39
N LEU A 282 11.01 -14.40 -13.31
CA LEU A 282 11.38 -12.99 -13.10
C LEU A 282 11.07 -12.58 -11.66
N TRP A 283 12.05 -11.99 -10.98
CA TRP A 283 11.91 -11.50 -9.61
C TRP A 283 11.71 -9.98 -9.59
N ILE A 284 10.70 -9.50 -8.88
CA ILE A 284 10.50 -8.08 -8.62
C ILE A 284 10.77 -7.86 -7.14
N LEU A 285 11.85 -7.13 -6.85
CA LEU A 285 12.35 -6.90 -5.51
C LEU A 285 12.05 -5.44 -5.13
N ASP A 286 11.02 -5.22 -4.31
CA ASP A 286 10.52 -3.87 -4.02
C ASP A 286 11.09 -3.30 -2.70
N GLY A 287 11.78 -2.17 -2.77
CA GLY A 287 12.23 -1.40 -1.60
C GLY A 287 13.61 -1.78 -1.06
N TYR A 288 14.64 -1.84 -1.92
CA TYR A 288 16.00 -2.22 -1.52
C TYR A 288 16.63 -1.28 -0.49
N ASP A 289 16.35 0.02 -0.56
CA ASP A 289 16.87 1.03 0.37
C ASP A 289 16.49 0.77 1.83
N GLU A 290 15.37 0.07 2.05
CA GLU A 290 14.86 -0.30 3.37
C GLU A 290 15.50 -1.61 3.89
N PHE A 291 16.00 -2.46 2.99
CA PHE A 291 16.50 -3.80 3.30
C PHE A 291 18.02 -3.86 3.45
N VAL A 292 18.76 -3.15 2.59
CA VAL A 292 20.23 -3.24 2.50
C VAL A 292 20.97 -2.87 3.79
N GLN A 293 20.38 -2.02 4.63
CA GLN A 293 21.02 -1.53 5.85
C GLN A 293 21.16 -2.63 6.91
N ASN A 294 20.30 -3.64 6.90
CA ASN A 294 20.30 -4.72 7.88
C ASN A 294 19.70 -6.00 7.29
N ILE A 295 20.41 -6.59 6.32
CA ILE A 295 20.02 -7.86 5.70
C ILE A 295 20.20 -8.98 6.74
N PRO A 296 19.14 -9.73 7.10
CA PRO A 296 19.26 -10.87 8.02
C PRO A 296 20.21 -11.93 7.45
N GLU A 297 21.14 -12.42 8.27
CA GLU A 297 22.21 -13.35 7.84
C GLU A 297 21.63 -14.61 7.16
N GLN A 298 20.56 -15.18 7.73
CA GLN A 298 19.87 -16.36 7.21
C GLN A 298 19.16 -16.15 5.86
N LEU A 299 18.96 -14.90 5.42
CA LEU A 299 18.35 -14.57 4.12
C LEU A 299 19.39 -14.19 3.06
N LYS A 300 20.64 -13.97 3.48
CA LYS A 300 21.69 -13.43 2.63
C LYS A 300 21.98 -14.32 1.44
N ASP A 301 22.13 -15.63 1.64
CA ASP A 301 22.43 -16.59 0.56
C ASP A 301 21.34 -16.61 -0.51
N ALA A 302 20.05 -16.63 -0.11
CA ALA A 302 18.95 -16.60 -1.08
C ALA A 302 18.87 -15.26 -1.82
N PHE A 303 19.12 -14.16 -1.13
CA PHE A 303 19.08 -12.83 -1.74
C PHE A 303 20.24 -12.64 -2.73
N ASP A 304 21.46 -13.03 -2.35
CA ASP A 304 22.64 -13.00 -3.21
C ASP A 304 22.44 -13.90 -4.43
N TYR A 305 21.87 -15.10 -4.27
CA TYR A 305 21.51 -15.97 -5.39
C TYR A 305 20.56 -15.29 -6.40
N ILE A 306 19.55 -14.54 -5.93
CA ILE A 306 18.63 -13.81 -6.82
C ILE A 306 19.40 -12.70 -7.58
N LEU A 307 20.18 -11.88 -6.86
CA LEU A 307 20.91 -10.76 -7.46
C LEU A 307 21.99 -11.21 -8.44
N GLU A 308 22.65 -12.33 -8.19
CA GLU A 308 23.74 -12.83 -9.02
C GLU A 308 23.24 -13.60 -10.24
N THR A 309 22.23 -14.45 -10.08
CA THR A 309 21.90 -15.48 -11.10
C THR A 309 20.56 -15.28 -11.79
N GLN A 310 19.59 -14.61 -11.16
CA GLN A 310 18.21 -14.57 -11.64
C GLN A 310 17.87 -13.28 -12.40
N HIS A 311 16.87 -13.35 -13.29
CA HIS A 311 16.27 -12.16 -13.88
C HIS A 311 15.54 -11.36 -12.81
N HIS A 312 15.79 -10.05 -12.73
CA HIS A 312 15.11 -9.24 -11.73
C HIS A 312 14.96 -7.76 -12.08
N ILE A 313 13.93 -7.17 -11.48
CA ILE A 313 13.73 -5.74 -11.33
C ILE A 313 13.92 -5.41 -9.86
N LEU A 314 14.89 -4.57 -9.53
CA LEU A 314 15.13 -4.07 -8.18
C LEU A 314 14.65 -2.63 -8.08
N THR A 315 13.81 -2.28 -7.11
CA THR A 315 13.43 -0.88 -6.86
C THR A 315 14.18 -0.31 -5.67
N SER A 316 14.60 0.96 -5.76
CA SER A 316 15.33 1.64 -4.67
C SER A 316 15.23 3.16 -4.74
N ARG A 317 15.65 3.85 -3.67
CA ARG A 317 15.93 5.30 -3.71
C ARG A 317 17.34 5.56 -4.27
N PRO A 318 17.56 6.69 -4.97
CA PRO A 318 18.87 7.02 -5.55
C PRO A 318 20.05 7.03 -4.56
N HIS A 319 19.80 7.41 -3.30
CA HIS A 319 20.84 7.56 -2.28
C HIS A 319 21.33 6.24 -1.67
N ALA A 320 20.62 5.13 -1.89
CA ALA A 320 20.94 3.85 -1.27
C ALA A 320 21.95 2.99 -2.07
N MET A 321 22.54 3.52 -3.16
CA MET A 321 23.16 2.67 -4.18
C MET A 321 24.58 3.10 -4.60
N ALA A 322 25.50 2.14 -4.45
CA ALA A 322 26.71 1.99 -5.26
C ALA A 322 26.69 0.67 -6.07
N VAL A 323 25.53 0.01 -6.24
CA VAL A 323 25.47 -1.28 -6.95
C VAL A 323 25.56 -1.05 -8.47
N PRO A 324 26.48 -1.75 -9.17
CA PRO A 324 26.61 -1.64 -10.62
C PRO A 324 25.49 -2.43 -11.29
N TYR A 325 24.61 -1.70 -11.98
CA TYR A 325 23.61 -2.26 -12.90
C TYR A 325 23.83 -1.61 -14.25
N ASP A 326 23.77 -2.39 -15.33
CA ASP A 326 23.94 -1.92 -16.70
C ASP A 326 22.75 -1.08 -17.16
N VAL A 327 21.55 -1.46 -16.73
CA VAL A 327 20.30 -0.73 -17.01
C VAL A 327 19.77 -0.12 -15.72
N LYS A 328 19.76 1.21 -15.68
CA LYS A 328 19.22 2.02 -14.58
C LYS A 328 18.13 2.93 -15.13
N MET A 329 16.91 2.71 -14.66
CA MET A 329 15.75 3.54 -14.96
C MET A 329 15.41 4.38 -13.74
N GLU A 330 14.80 5.54 -13.96
CA GLU A 330 14.32 6.42 -12.91
C GLU A 330 12.85 6.80 -13.17
N ILE A 331 12.01 6.51 -12.18
CA ILE A 331 10.62 6.96 -12.13
C ILE A 331 10.61 8.43 -11.73
N ILE A 332 10.17 9.26 -12.66
CA ILE A 332 10.15 10.73 -12.55
C ILE A 332 8.75 11.29 -12.30
N GLY A 333 7.80 10.43 -11.93
CA GLY A 333 6.45 10.81 -11.50
C GLY A 333 5.54 11.15 -12.68
N PHE A 334 4.45 11.87 -12.40
CA PHE A 334 3.41 12.16 -13.39
C PHE A 334 3.80 13.28 -14.34
N THR A 335 3.52 13.18 -15.63
CA THR A 335 3.44 14.31 -16.58
C THR A 335 2.19 15.16 -16.30
N ASN A 336 2.06 16.32 -16.95
CA ASN A 336 0.81 17.09 -16.96
C ASN A 336 -0.38 16.25 -17.47
N ASP A 337 -0.17 15.47 -18.53
CA ASP A 337 -1.19 14.57 -19.07
C ASP A 337 -1.56 13.46 -18.07
N ASN A 338 -0.57 12.91 -17.35
CA ASN A 338 -0.81 11.95 -16.29
C ASN A 338 -1.62 12.57 -15.15
N ILE A 339 -1.31 13.81 -14.75
CA ILE A 339 -2.07 14.54 -13.72
C ILE A 339 -3.52 14.69 -14.15
N ALA A 340 -3.77 15.16 -15.39
CA ALA A 340 -5.13 15.30 -15.92
C ALA A 340 -5.90 13.98 -15.89
N LYS A 341 -5.30 12.92 -16.44
CA LYS A 341 -5.89 11.57 -16.43
C LYS A 341 -6.18 11.06 -15.02
N TYR A 342 -5.24 11.25 -14.08
CA TYR A 342 -5.42 10.83 -12.70
C TYR A 342 -6.59 11.55 -12.04
N VAL A 343 -6.67 12.88 -12.20
CA VAL A 343 -7.76 13.70 -11.64
C VAL A 343 -9.11 13.23 -12.20
N ASP A 344 -9.21 13.04 -13.51
CA ASP A 344 -10.46 12.58 -14.13
C ASP A 344 -10.89 11.19 -13.61
N GLN A 345 -9.96 10.22 -13.56
CA GLN A 345 -10.22 8.89 -13.02
C GLN A 345 -10.62 8.94 -11.54
N PHE A 346 -9.90 9.74 -10.74
CA PHE A 346 -10.18 9.89 -9.32
C PHE A 346 -11.59 10.46 -9.09
N PHE A 347 -11.99 11.51 -9.80
CA PHE A 347 -13.32 12.09 -9.58
C PHE A 347 -14.45 11.25 -10.20
N ASP A 348 -14.22 10.51 -11.29
CA ASP A 348 -15.21 9.56 -11.82
C ASP A 348 -15.51 8.44 -10.81
N GLN A 349 -14.48 7.94 -10.12
CA GLN A 349 -14.60 6.95 -9.06
C GLN A 349 -15.42 7.41 -7.84
N PHE A 350 -15.65 8.72 -7.70
CA PHE A 350 -16.40 9.31 -6.61
C PHE A 350 -17.73 9.96 -7.05
N LYS A 351 -18.16 9.76 -8.30
CA LYS A 351 -19.40 10.35 -8.84
C LYS A 351 -20.65 10.04 -8.03
N ASP A 352 -20.73 8.85 -7.43
CA ASP A 352 -21.89 8.43 -6.63
C ASP A 352 -21.90 9.04 -5.22
N GLY A 353 -20.76 9.59 -4.77
CA GLY A 353 -20.60 10.16 -3.41
C GLY A 353 -20.35 11.66 -3.35
N ILE A 354 -19.98 12.29 -4.47
CA ILE A 354 -19.65 13.72 -4.56
C ILE A 354 -20.56 14.38 -5.60
N PRO A 355 -21.40 15.37 -5.21
CA PRO A 355 -22.18 16.14 -6.16
C PRO A 355 -21.28 16.85 -7.18
N ASN A 356 -21.56 16.67 -8.47
CA ASN A 356 -20.78 17.24 -9.57
C ASN A 356 -19.28 16.88 -9.53
N ALA A 357 -18.94 15.64 -9.16
CA ALA A 357 -17.55 15.17 -9.02
C ALA A 357 -16.66 15.54 -10.23
N LEU A 358 -17.12 15.27 -11.45
CA LEU A 358 -16.37 15.59 -12.68
C LEU A 358 -16.12 17.10 -12.82
N ALA A 359 -17.09 17.94 -12.47
CA ALA A 359 -16.91 19.39 -12.50
C ALA A 359 -15.94 19.87 -11.40
N GLN A 360 -15.85 19.16 -10.27
CA GLN A 360 -14.83 19.42 -9.24
C GLN A 360 -13.44 19.06 -9.74
N GLY A 361 -13.28 17.94 -10.44
CA GLY A 361 -12.04 17.57 -11.12
C GLY A 361 -11.56 18.65 -12.09
N GLN A 362 -12.45 19.13 -12.97
CA GLN A 362 -12.09 20.22 -13.89
C GLN A 362 -11.71 21.52 -13.17
N LYS A 363 -12.39 21.86 -12.07
CA LYS A 363 -12.00 23.03 -11.25
C LYS A 363 -10.62 22.86 -10.63
N LEU A 364 -10.27 21.65 -10.22
CA LEU A 364 -8.94 21.34 -9.68
C LEU A 364 -7.86 21.47 -10.77
N LEU A 365 -8.13 21.02 -11.99
CA LEU A 365 -7.19 21.19 -13.11
C LEU A 365 -6.96 22.68 -13.44
N ASN A 366 -8.03 23.46 -13.57
CA ASN A 366 -7.91 24.92 -13.78
C ASN A 366 -7.17 25.61 -12.62
N PHE A 367 -7.31 25.06 -11.41
CA PHE A 367 -6.58 25.54 -10.23
C PHE A 367 -5.08 25.25 -10.30
N PHE A 368 -4.67 24.07 -10.78
CA PHE A 368 -3.26 23.76 -11.02
C PHE A 368 -2.64 24.71 -12.06
N GLU A 369 -3.31 24.94 -13.18
CA GLU A 369 -2.86 25.88 -14.22
C GLU A 369 -2.64 27.29 -13.67
N SER A 370 -3.50 27.72 -12.73
CA SER A 370 -3.39 29.04 -12.09
C SER A 370 -2.35 29.10 -10.96
N ASN A 371 -1.79 27.95 -10.53
CA ASN A 371 -0.87 27.85 -9.40
C ASN A 371 0.32 26.93 -9.72
N PRO A 372 1.31 27.40 -10.51
CA PRO A 372 2.44 26.58 -10.99
C PRO A 372 3.21 25.86 -9.86
N ARG A 373 3.36 26.50 -8.70
CA ARG A 373 4.03 25.89 -7.53
C ARG A 373 3.34 24.63 -7.02
N ILE A 374 2.00 24.62 -7.00
CA ILE A 374 1.21 23.48 -6.54
C ILE A 374 1.17 22.42 -7.63
N TRP A 375 1.11 22.86 -8.88
CA TRP A 375 1.21 21.97 -10.02
C TRP A 375 2.53 21.21 -10.03
N GLY A 376 3.65 21.89 -9.78
CA GLY A 376 4.98 21.33 -9.54
C GLY A 376 4.96 20.19 -8.51
N ILE A 377 4.24 20.37 -7.41
CA ILE A 377 4.10 19.38 -6.33
C ILE A 377 3.24 18.18 -6.76
N ALA A 378 2.20 18.41 -7.56
CA ALA A 378 1.28 17.41 -8.06
C ALA A 378 1.93 16.39 -9.03
N HIS A 379 3.12 16.69 -9.56
CA HIS A 379 3.91 15.71 -10.31
C HIS A 379 4.37 14.52 -9.46
N ILE A 380 4.37 14.66 -8.13
CA ILE A 380 4.61 13.54 -7.21
C ILE A 380 3.27 12.83 -6.95
N PRO A 381 3.10 11.57 -7.36
CA PRO A 381 1.83 10.85 -7.28
C PRO A 381 1.16 10.87 -5.90
N VAL A 382 1.94 10.66 -4.82
CA VAL A 382 1.38 10.71 -3.46
C VAL A 382 0.80 12.08 -3.13
N HIS A 383 1.44 13.18 -3.57
CA HIS A 383 0.92 14.51 -3.32
C HIS A 383 -0.35 14.79 -4.14
N LEU A 384 -0.41 14.34 -5.39
CA LEU A 384 -1.61 14.49 -6.21
C LEU A 384 -2.81 13.76 -5.59
N GLU A 385 -2.62 12.53 -5.10
CA GLU A 385 -3.67 11.79 -4.39
C GLU A 385 -4.16 12.58 -3.16
N LEU A 386 -3.24 13.10 -2.34
CA LEU A 386 -3.59 13.91 -1.17
C LEU A 386 -4.40 15.15 -1.56
N ILE A 387 -3.98 15.86 -2.61
CA ILE A 387 -4.68 17.05 -3.10
C ILE A 387 -6.10 16.69 -3.58
N CYS A 388 -6.24 15.63 -4.38
CA CYS A 388 -7.54 15.15 -4.86
C CYS A 388 -8.45 14.74 -3.70
N SER A 389 -7.92 13.98 -2.73
CA SER A 389 -8.62 13.52 -1.55
C SER A 389 -9.13 14.68 -0.67
N ILE A 390 -8.36 15.74 -0.48
CA ILE A 390 -8.87 16.91 0.25
C ILE A 390 -9.88 17.70 -0.57
N TRP A 391 -9.60 17.91 -1.86
CA TRP A 391 -10.47 18.69 -2.75
C TRP A 391 -11.88 18.09 -2.83
N ALA A 392 -11.96 16.76 -2.85
CA ALA A 392 -13.21 16.01 -2.79
C ALA A 392 -14.04 16.25 -1.52
N ASN A 393 -13.42 16.66 -0.42
CA ASN A 393 -14.07 16.74 0.90
C ASN A 393 -14.22 18.17 1.44
N MET A 394 -13.60 19.18 0.81
CA MET A 394 -13.54 20.55 1.33
C MET A 394 -13.71 21.59 0.22
N ASP A 395 -14.44 22.68 0.50
CA ASP A 395 -14.50 23.88 -0.36
C ASP A 395 -13.16 24.66 -0.30
N TRP A 396 -12.11 24.07 -0.88
CA TRP A 396 -10.74 24.58 -0.86
C TRP A 396 -10.58 25.94 -1.55
N LEU A 397 -11.49 26.27 -2.48
CA LEU A 397 -11.57 27.54 -3.20
C LEU A 397 -11.79 28.76 -2.29
N ARG A 398 -12.19 28.57 -1.02
CA ARG A 398 -12.36 29.67 -0.06
C ARG A 398 -11.05 30.11 0.61
N LYS A 399 -9.95 29.38 0.44
CA LYS A 399 -8.65 29.76 1.02
C LYS A 399 -7.97 30.85 0.19
N LYS A 400 -7.49 31.90 0.86
CA LYS A 400 -6.85 33.07 0.22
C LYS A 400 -5.41 32.83 -0.25
N THR A 401 -4.72 31.84 0.31
CA THR A 401 -3.31 31.55 0.04
C THR A 401 -3.06 30.05 0.03
N PHE A 402 -2.37 29.57 -1.00
CA PHE A 402 -2.10 28.15 -1.17
C PHE A 402 -0.60 27.87 -1.08
N THR A 403 -0.21 27.10 -0.06
CA THR A 403 1.18 26.70 0.22
C THR A 403 1.22 25.23 0.62
N MET A 404 2.39 24.59 0.54
CA MET A 404 2.59 23.23 1.06
C MET A 404 2.19 23.11 2.53
N ALA A 405 2.56 24.08 3.36
CA ALA A 405 2.17 24.10 4.76
C ALA A 405 0.64 24.14 4.93
N ALA A 406 -0.07 24.94 4.13
CA ALA A 406 -1.53 25.01 4.17
C ALA A 406 -2.18 23.72 3.66
N LEU A 407 -1.58 23.04 2.67
CA LEU A 407 -2.02 21.73 2.19
C LEU A 407 -1.97 20.71 3.33
N TYR A 408 -0.79 20.46 3.88
CA TYR A 408 -0.59 19.45 4.92
C TYR A 408 -1.32 19.75 6.22
N ASP A 409 -1.46 21.02 6.58
CA ASP A 409 -2.29 21.43 7.71
C ASP A 409 -3.79 21.17 7.45
N SER A 410 -4.27 21.28 6.20
CA SER A 410 -5.63 20.86 5.84
C SER A 410 -5.82 19.35 5.90
N ILE A 411 -4.80 18.58 5.48
CA ILE A 411 -4.80 17.12 5.60
C ILE A 411 -4.87 16.75 7.08
N THR A 412 -4.03 17.37 7.91
CA THR A 412 -3.99 17.16 9.36
C THR A 412 -5.35 17.44 10.00
N GLU A 413 -5.98 18.59 9.67
CA GLU A 413 -7.34 18.88 10.12
C GLU A 413 -8.31 17.79 9.69
N TRP A 414 -8.32 17.40 8.42
CA TRP A 414 -9.22 16.37 7.91
C TRP A 414 -9.02 15.01 8.62
N LEU A 415 -7.76 14.63 8.89
CA LEU A 415 -7.42 13.39 9.60
C LEU A 415 -7.93 13.41 11.04
N CYS A 416 -7.73 14.51 11.77
CA CYS A 416 -8.28 14.71 13.11
C CYS A 416 -9.81 14.59 13.08
N ARG A 417 -10.47 15.24 12.12
CA ARG A 417 -11.93 15.18 11.98
C ARG A 417 -12.44 13.76 11.74
N ARG A 418 -11.78 13.03 10.85
CA ARG A 418 -12.08 11.62 10.58
C ARG A 418 -11.84 10.74 11.81
N HIS A 419 -10.75 10.97 12.53
CA HIS A 419 -10.39 10.20 13.72
C HIS A 419 -11.44 10.38 14.83
N LEU A 420 -11.85 11.61 15.12
CA LEU A 420 -12.91 11.91 16.09
C LEU A 420 -14.25 11.27 15.70
N LYS A 421 -14.61 11.29 14.40
CA LYS A 421 -15.82 10.62 13.89
C LYS A 421 -15.79 9.11 14.14
N ARG A 422 -14.63 8.46 13.98
CA ARG A 422 -14.47 7.02 14.23
C ARG A 422 -14.62 6.66 15.71
N GLN A 423 -14.31 7.58 16.61
CA GLN A 423 -14.48 7.39 18.06
C GLN A 423 -15.90 7.71 18.56
N GLU A 424 -16.86 7.95 17.66
CA GLU A 424 -18.22 8.38 18.00
C GLU A 424 -18.28 9.69 18.82
N ILE A 425 -17.19 10.47 18.82
CA ILE A 425 -17.15 11.77 19.48
C ILE A 425 -17.89 12.77 18.59
N ASN A 426 -18.91 13.42 19.16
CA ASN A 426 -19.79 14.33 18.43
C ASN A 426 -18.99 15.41 17.69
N HIS A 427 -19.12 15.45 16.37
CA HIS A 427 -18.21 16.15 15.44
C HIS A 427 -18.89 17.33 14.72
N GLU A 428 -19.97 17.89 15.28
CA GLU A 428 -20.62 19.08 14.72
C GLU A 428 -19.79 20.38 14.87
N GLU A 429 -18.55 20.27 15.35
CA GLU A 429 -17.65 21.40 15.58
C GLU A 429 -17.14 22.03 14.29
N LYS A 430 -17.58 23.27 14.05
CA LYS A 430 -17.19 24.06 12.86
C LYS A 430 -15.77 24.60 12.93
N SER A 431 -15.21 24.82 14.14
CA SER A 431 -13.90 25.45 14.29
C SER A 431 -12.76 24.44 14.28
N LYS A 432 -11.74 24.71 13.46
CA LYS A 432 -10.48 23.96 13.41
C LYS A 432 -9.74 23.93 14.77
N ARG A 433 -9.93 24.94 15.64
CA ARG A 433 -9.27 25.04 16.96
C ARG A 433 -9.75 23.93 17.89
N ALA A 434 -11.07 23.77 17.97
CA ALA A 434 -11.69 22.75 18.79
C ALA A 434 -11.27 21.34 18.35
N VAL A 435 -11.16 21.11 17.04
CA VAL A 435 -10.67 19.83 16.48
C VAL A 435 -9.25 19.53 16.92
N TYR A 436 -8.32 20.49 16.80
CA TYR A 436 -6.93 20.29 17.23
C TYR A 436 -6.79 20.12 18.73
N GLN A 437 -7.60 20.84 19.53
CA GLN A 437 -7.62 20.67 20.99
C GLN A 437 -8.05 19.25 21.39
N LYS A 438 -9.04 18.67 20.71
CA LYS A 438 -9.49 17.30 20.97
C LYS A 438 -8.48 16.24 20.54
N CYS A 439 -7.74 16.48 19.45
CA CYS A 439 -6.69 15.59 18.97
C CYS A 439 -5.29 15.96 19.50
N ASN A 440 -5.19 16.74 20.58
CA ASN A 440 -3.92 17.30 21.02
C ASN A 440 -2.91 16.22 21.42
N ALA A 441 -3.36 15.18 22.12
CA ALA A 441 -2.49 14.08 22.54
C ALA A 441 -1.94 13.32 21.33
N GLU A 442 -2.79 13.00 20.35
CA GLU A 442 -2.41 12.32 19.11
C GLU A 442 -1.41 13.16 18.31
N LEU A 443 -1.70 14.46 18.16
CA LEU A 443 -0.85 15.39 17.43
C LEU A 443 0.50 15.56 18.13
N GLN A 444 0.51 15.81 19.43
CA GLN A 444 1.74 15.99 20.22
C GLN A 444 2.65 14.76 20.11
N PHE A 445 2.08 13.55 20.21
CA PHE A 445 2.83 12.31 20.06
C PHE A 445 3.46 12.19 18.67
N LEU A 446 2.68 12.39 17.60
CA LEU A 446 3.18 12.28 16.22
C LEU A 446 4.22 13.35 15.88
N GLU A 447 4.01 14.58 16.34
CA GLU A 447 4.92 15.71 16.13
C GLU A 447 6.28 15.44 16.77
N HIS A 448 6.28 14.93 18.00
CA HIS A 448 7.50 14.57 18.73
C HIS A 448 8.22 13.38 18.09
N LEU A 449 7.47 12.30 17.79
CA LEU A 449 7.99 11.11 17.11
C LEU A 449 8.64 11.46 15.77
N ALA A 450 7.96 12.29 14.98
CA ALA A 450 8.46 12.75 13.70
C ALA A 450 9.74 13.56 13.82
N PHE A 451 9.81 14.48 14.80
CA PHE A 451 11.00 15.29 15.05
C PHE A 451 12.19 14.42 15.44
N LYS A 452 12.01 13.48 16.37
CA LYS A 452 13.07 12.53 16.78
C LYS A 452 13.53 11.64 15.64
N ALA A 453 12.61 11.11 14.84
CA ALA A 453 12.96 10.35 13.63
C ALA A 453 13.77 11.21 12.64
N MET A 454 13.43 12.49 12.52
CA MET A 454 14.20 13.48 11.77
C MET A 454 15.54 13.83 12.43
N GLU A 455 15.75 13.68 13.73
CA GLU A 455 17.08 13.80 14.32
C GLU A 455 17.93 12.54 14.04
N CYS A 456 17.36 11.36 14.30
CA CYS A 456 18.04 10.06 14.19
C CYS A 456 18.35 9.57 12.77
N ASN A 457 17.89 10.27 11.73
CA ASN A 457 18.04 9.81 10.34
C ASN A 457 17.36 8.50 10.02
N THR A 458 16.17 8.32 10.56
CA THR A 458 15.38 7.13 10.31
C THR A 458 14.01 7.46 9.71
N VAL A 459 13.61 6.62 8.76
CA VAL A 459 12.24 6.56 8.21
C VAL A 459 11.43 5.46 8.90
N ILE A 460 12.13 4.42 9.36
CA ILE A 460 11.57 3.34 10.16
C ILE A 460 11.52 3.80 11.61
N LEU A 461 10.38 3.66 12.25
CA LEU A 461 10.14 4.02 13.63
C LEU A 461 10.20 2.73 14.47
N PRO A 462 11.36 2.41 15.08
CA PRO A 462 11.49 1.23 15.90
C PRO A 462 10.74 1.37 17.22
N PRO A 463 10.37 0.25 17.88
CA PRO A 463 9.77 0.24 19.22
C PRO A 463 10.51 1.13 20.23
N ALA A 464 11.84 1.08 20.24
CA ALA A 464 12.66 1.91 21.13
C ALA A 464 12.42 3.42 20.95
N LEU A 465 12.16 3.88 19.72
CA LEU A 465 11.87 5.28 19.43
C LEU A 465 10.44 5.65 19.86
N LEU A 466 9.50 4.71 19.78
CA LEU A 466 8.14 4.88 20.30
C LEU A 466 8.19 5.00 21.83
N GLU A 467 8.90 4.09 22.50
CA GLU A 467 9.08 4.11 23.97
C GLU A 467 9.75 5.41 24.45
N GLU A 468 10.78 5.89 23.75
CA GLU A 468 11.40 7.19 24.04
C GLU A 468 10.37 8.34 23.91
N THR A 469 9.54 8.29 22.86
CA THR A 469 8.50 9.31 22.63
C THR A 469 7.41 9.26 23.70
N GLU A 470 6.96 8.07 24.12
CA GLU A 470 5.98 7.90 25.20
C GLU A 470 6.46 8.56 26.50
N ASN A 471 7.73 8.33 26.85
CA ASN A 471 8.33 8.88 28.07
C ASN A 471 8.47 10.41 28.03
N GLU A 472 8.81 10.98 26.87
CA GLU A 472 8.98 12.43 26.73
C GLU A 472 7.65 13.20 26.60
N THR A 473 6.60 12.55 26.09
CA THR A 473 5.28 13.17 25.87
C THR A 473 4.26 12.85 26.97
N GLU A 474 4.58 11.93 27.89
CA GLU A 474 3.66 11.37 28.89
C GLU A 474 2.40 10.73 28.27
N CYS A 475 2.47 10.37 26.97
CA CYS A 475 1.38 9.76 26.22
C CYS A 475 1.66 8.27 26.00
N PHE A 476 1.18 7.42 26.91
CA PHE A 476 1.42 5.97 26.87
C PHE A 476 0.46 5.24 25.91
N LEU A 477 1.02 4.57 24.90
CA LEU A 477 0.31 3.80 23.87
C LEU A 477 -0.42 2.58 24.46
N ASP A 478 0.07 2.01 25.56
CA ASP A 478 -0.62 0.91 26.26
C ASP A 478 -2.00 1.32 26.80
N SER A 479 -2.15 2.61 27.15
CA SER A 479 -3.42 3.19 27.61
C SER A 479 -4.21 3.84 26.47
N HIS A 480 -3.55 4.26 25.40
CA HIS A 480 -4.15 4.96 24.26
C HIS A 480 -3.60 4.46 22.90
N PRO A 481 -3.89 3.21 22.49
CA PRO A 481 -3.39 2.65 21.23
C PRO A 481 -3.89 3.40 19.99
N GLN A 482 -4.95 4.20 20.14
CA GLN A 482 -5.48 5.09 19.11
C GLN A 482 -4.52 6.22 18.68
N LEU A 483 -3.49 6.54 19.47
CA LEU A 483 -2.47 7.55 19.14
C LEU A 483 -1.78 7.25 17.79
N LEU A 484 -1.63 5.98 17.44
CA LEU A 484 -1.05 5.53 16.16
C LEU A 484 -2.08 5.49 15.02
N ASN A 485 -3.38 5.52 15.33
CA ASN A 485 -4.48 5.28 14.39
C ASN A 485 -5.12 6.57 13.83
N MET A 486 -4.33 7.64 13.71
CA MET A 486 -4.75 8.83 12.95
C MET A 486 -4.72 8.61 11.42
N GLY A 487 -4.11 7.51 10.97
CA GLY A 487 -4.00 7.11 9.57
C GLY A 487 -2.93 7.88 8.79
N VAL A 488 -1.85 8.25 9.49
CA VAL A 488 -0.60 8.79 8.89
C VAL A 488 0.60 7.91 9.19
N LEU A 489 0.45 6.93 10.07
CA LEU A 489 1.41 5.88 10.32
C LEU A 489 0.89 4.58 9.72
N THR A 490 1.81 3.72 9.30
CA THR A 490 1.55 2.34 8.85
C THR A 490 2.43 1.38 9.65
N SER A 491 1.92 0.21 10.02
CA SER A 491 2.73 -0.85 10.63
C SER A 491 3.26 -1.82 9.56
N TYR A 492 4.43 -2.41 9.80
CA TYR A 492 5.04 -3.36 8.87
C TYR A 492 4.39 -4.76 8.84
N ASP A 493 3.68 -5.15 9.91
CA ASP A 493 2.91 -6.38 9.92
C ASP A 493 1.50 -6.07 9.41
N ASP A 494 1.03 -6.79 8.37
CA ASP A 494 -0.23 -6.65 7.60
C ASP A 494 -1.56 -6.66 8.41
N LYS A 495 -1.52 -6.41 9.72
CA LYS A 495 -2.69 -6.24 10.60
C LYS A 495 -2.92 -4.77 10.93
N SER A 496 -4.20 -4.38 10.97
CA SER A 496 -4.70 -3.05 11.32
C SER A 496 -4.02 -2.40 12.52
N ILE A 497 -3.87 -1.08 12.48
CA ILE A 497 -3.33 -0.19 13.52
C ILE A 497 -4.40 -0.01 14.63
N GLY A 498 -4.01 0.05 15.91
CA GLY A 498 -4.88 0.12 17.11
C GLY A 498 -4.98 -1.10 18.07
N ASP A 499 -4.12 -2.13 18.00
CA ASP A 499 -4.10 -3.30 18.92
C ASP A 499 -3.02 -3.18 20.02
N ARG A 500 -3.22 -3.81 21.19
CA ARG A 500 -2.30 -3.78 22.35
C ARG A 500 -0.89 -4.32 22.05
N ASN A 501 -0.73 -5.10 20.98
CA ASN A 501 0.58 -5.62 20.55
C ASN A 501 1.37 -4.65 19.64
N GLN A 502 0.94 -3.39 19.49
CA GLN A 502 1.55 -2.46 18.54
C GLN A 502 2.77 -1.73 19.04
N THR A 503 2.93 -1.54 20.34
CA THR A 503 4.15 -0.96 20.93
C THR A 503 5.41 -1.75 20.55
N LYS A 504 5.26 -3.04 20.26
CA LYS A 504 6.35 -3.93 19.81
C LYS A 504 6.60 -3.95 18.30
N LYS A 505 5.78 -3.24 17.51
CA LYS A 505 5.89 -3.21 16.04
C LYS A 505 6.74 -2.03 15.57
N GLN A 506 7.35 -2.21 14.41
CA GLN A 506 7.94 -1.11 13.68
C GLN A 506 6.86 -0.37 12.87
N HIS A 507 6.96 0.95 12.85
CA HIS A 507 6.05 1.82 12.11
C HIS A 507 6.81 2.69 11.12
N TYR A 508 6.09 3.36 10.24
CA TYR A 508 6.62 4.40 9.37
C TYR A 508 5.50 5.36 9.00
N PHE A 509 5.86 6.61 8.69
CA PHE A 509 4.88 7.53 8.12
C PHE A 509 4.48 7.08 6.72
N VAL A 510 3.20 7.20 6.38
CA VAL A 510 2.66 6.86 5.05
C VAL A 510 3.46 7.53 3.92
N HIS A 511 4.04 8.71 4.18
CA HIS A 511 5.07 9.31 3.35
C HIS A 511 6.04 10.17 4.17
N ILE A 512 7.29 10.33 3.72
CA ILE A 512 8.32 11.11 4.43
C ILE A 512 7.93 12.58 4.62
N SER A 513 7.14 13.14 3.69
CA SER A 513 6.64 14.51 3.83
C SER A 513 5.71 14.71 5.03
N PHE A 514 4.99 13.66 5.48
CA PHE A 514 4.24 13.72 6.73
C PHE A 514 5.18 13.77 7.92
N GLN A 515 6.25 12.96 7.91
CA GLN A 515 7.30 13.03 8.93
C GLN A 515 7.92 14.44 8.97
N GLU A 516 8.24 15.02 7.82
CA GLU A 516 8.80 16.38 7.74
C GLU A 516 7.80 17.45 8.20
N HIS A 517 6.51 17.30 7.87
CA HIS A 517 5.45 18.19 8.30
C HIS A 517 5.24 18.15 9.81
N PHE A 518 5.10 16.96 10.41
CA PHE A 518 4.91 16.80 11.85
C PHE A 518 6.16 17.24 12.63
N ALA A 519 7.37 16.97 12.12
CA ALA A 519 8.60 17.52 12.69
C ALA A 519 8.63 19.06 12.65
N ALA A 520 8.13 19.67 11.56
CA ALA A 520 8.04 21.12 11.46
C ALA A 520 7.04 21.71 12.46
N ARG A 521 5.91 21.05 12.69
CA ARG A 521 4.92 21.44 13.71
C ARG A 521 5.53 21.39 15.12
N HIS A 522 6.26 20.33 15.45
CA HIS A 522 7.02 20.23 16.69
C HIS A 522 8.01 21.38 16.83
N LEU A 523 8.80 21.66 15.78
CA LEU A 523 9.78 22.76 15.81
C LEU A 523 9.10 24.11 16.07
N VAL A 524 7.95 24.38 15.42
CA VAL A 524 7.17 25.61 15.63
C VAL A 524 6.62 25.70 17.05
N GLN A 525 6.13 24.60 17.62
CA GLN A 525 5.68 24.57 19.03
C GLN A 525 6.85 24.80 20.00
N THR A 526 7.98 24.14 19.78
CA THR A 526 9.17 24.29 20.62
C THR A 526 9.70 25.72 20.59
N LEU A 527 9.65 26.40 19.43
CA LEU A 527 9.98 27.83 19.30
C LEU A 527 9.07 28.76 20.12
N LYS A 528 7.82 28.36 20.37
CA LYS A 528 6.83 29.11 21.15
C LYS A 528 6.83 28.75 22.64
N SER A 529 7.36 27.57 22.99
CA SER A 529 7.45 27.09 24.37
C SER A 529 8.64 27.69 25.15
N SER A 530 8.74 27.36 26.44
CA SER A 530 9.91 27.64 27.29
C SER A 530 11.21 27.01 26.74
N ASN A 531 11.13 26.00 25.87
CA ASN A 531 12.26 25.31 25.25
C ASN A 531 12.80 25.99 23.97
N LYS A 532 12.41 27.25 23.70
CA LYS A 532 12.82 28.01 22.50
C LYS A 532 14.32 27.97 22.18
N ARG A 533 15.19 27.91 23.19
CA ARG A 533 16.66 27.83 22.98
C ARG A 533 17.06 26.57 22.20
N LYS A 534 16.50 25.40 22.54
CA LYS A 534 16.77 24.12 21.86
C LYS A 534 16.40 24.19 20.38
N ALA A 535 15.24 24.77 20.06
CA ALA A 535 14.82 24.95 18.67
C ALA A 535 15.72 25.93 17.89
N ILE A 536 16.16 27.02 18.51
CA ILE A 536 17.09 27.96 17.88
C ILE A 536 18.43 27.28 17.59
N ASP A 537 18.95 26.49 18.53
CA ASP A 537 20.22 25.76 18.33
C ASP A 537 20.09 24.69 17.24
N PHE A 538 18.98 23.96 17.20
CA PHE A 538 18.66 23.04 16.11
C PHE A 538 18.66 23.75 14.74
N ILE A 539 17.98 24.89 14.60
CA ILE A 539 17.96 25.68 13.36
C ILE A 539 19.37 26.16 13.01
N ARG A 540 20.13 26.68 13.99
CA ARG A 540 21.50 27.17 13.76
C ARG A 540 22.40 26.09 13.17
N ASN A 541 22.28 24.87 13.69
CA ASN A 541 23.12 23.74 13.31
C ASN A 541 22.67 23.12 11.97
N ASN A 542 21.38 23.21 11.63
CA ASN A 542 20.81 22.47 10.50
C ASN A 542 20.30 23.34 9.33
N LYS A 543 20.33 24.67 9.41
CA LYS A 543 19.77 25.58 8.37
C LYS A 543 20.27 25.38 6.94
N TYR A 544 21.46 24.79 6.74
CA TYR A 544 22.00 24.49 5.41
C TYR A 544 21.99 23.00 5.08
N ASN A 545 21.49 22.17 5.99
CA ASN A 545 21.35 20.75 5.77
C ASN A 545 20.09 20.51 4.93
N GLN A 546 20.29 20.08 3.69
CA GLN A 546 19.23 19.80 2.72
C GLN A 546 18.15 18.85 3.27
N ARG A 547 18.53 17.98 4.20
CA ARG A 547 17.63 17.05 4.87
C ARG A 547 16.47 17.74 5.62
N PHE A 548 16.72 18.92 6.18
CA PHE A 548 15.72 19.66 6.94
C PHE A 548 15.08 20.78 6.12
N LEU A 549 15.39 20.88 4.83
CA LEU A 549 14.86 21.93 3.96
C LEU A 549 13.33 21.95 3.99
N LEU A 550 12.68 20.79 3.82
CA LEU A 550 11.22 20.71 3.82
C LEU A 550 10.63 21.00 5.21
N VAL A 551 11.31 20.59 6.28
CA VAL A 551 10.94 20.93 7.66
C VAL A 551 10.92 22.45 7.84
N PHE A 552 11.93 23.18 7.37
CA PHE A 552 11.97 24.64 7.48
C PHE A 552 10.95 25.34 6.56
N ILE A 553 10.69 24.79 5.37
CA ILE A 553 9.62 25.28 4.47
C ILE A 553 8.25 25.13 5.16
N PHE A 554 7.98 23.97 5.76
CA PHE A 554 6.74 23.76 6.51
C PHE A 554 6.67 24.68 7.73
N ALA A 555 7.74 24.79 8.52
CA ALA A 555 7.76 25.61 9.72
C ALA A 555 7.50 27.08 9.40
N SER A 556 8.17 27.64 8.39
CA SER A 556 7.95 29.02 7.93
C SER A 556 6.51 29.23 7.43
N GLY A 557 5.98 28.29 6.64
CA GLY A 557 4.61 28.35 6.15
C GLY A 557 3.55 28.24 7.26
N LEU A 558 3.79 27.45 8.30
CA LEU A 558 2.93 27.34 9.48
C LEU A 558 2.97 28.62 10.33
N MET A 559 4.13 29.27 10.45
CA MET A 559 4.27 30.54 11.17
C MET A 559 3.64 31.72 10.42
N ALA A 560 3.69 31.73 9.08
CA ALA A 560 3.11 32.78 8.25
C ALA A 560 1.57 32.73 8.20
N GLN A 561 0.98 31.55 8.44
CA GLN A 561 -0.46 31.44 8.62
C GLN A 561 -0.84 32.13 9.93
N SER A 562 -1.44 33.31 9.82
CA SER A 562 -1.89 34.19 10.92
C SER A 562 -2.71 33.46 12.00
N ASN A 563 -3.24 32.29 11.63
CA ASN A 563 -4.08 31.38 12.39
C ASN A 563 -3.39 30.06 12.80
N TYR A 564 -2.09 30.07 13.09
CA TYR A 564 -1.47 29.01 13.92
C TYR A 564 -1.09 29.54 15.32
N ALA A 565 -1.11 30.87 15.49
CA ALA A 565 -0.71 31.55 16.72
C ALA A 565 -1.80 31.51 17.80
N GLU A 566 -3.07 31.68 17.45
CA GLU A 566 -4.19 31.76 18.40
C GLU A 566 -4.87 30.41 18.71
N TRP A 567 -4.34 29.27 18.24
CA TRP A 567 -5.09 28.00 18.19
C TRP A 567 -4.70 27.00 19.28
N MET A 568 -3.60 27.29 19.99
CA MET A 568 -2.99 26.41 20.99
C MET A 568 -2.79 27.07 22.36
N GLU A 569 -3.03 28.39 22.48
CA GLU A 569 -3.54 28.98 23.72
C GLU A 569 -5.01 28.59 23.88
#